data_AF-A0A954A6Q0-F1
#
_entry.id   AF-A0A954A6Q0-F1
#
_cell.length_a   1.000
_cell.length_b   1.000
_cell.length_c   1.000
_cell.angle_alpha   90.00
_cell.angle_beta   90.00
_cell.angle_gamma   90.00
#
_symmetry.space_group_name_H-M   'P 1'
#
loop_
_entity.id
_entity.type
_entity.pdbx_description
1 polymer ?
#
loop_
_entity_poly.entity_id
_entity_poly.type
_entity_poly.pdbx_seq_one_letter_code
_entity_poly.pdbx_strand_id
1 'polypeptide(L)'
;MAILGFTGKLSVAVGITWKGDLVANAMTTKLQSASYVLANEAVTELTIGGLFGARFASLERKATPRKPKFDKTLQLYTMDPASSNDVERFLGVAKGTKFFAAMTLQYEHFYETLVREMTRTDADLHNFAHPNDSKPILATFKHRLQGNQVSIRYESVAHRVRGLEIHLVDTEVKPPPKGSKVPSVKLQFEIDFGSSPTAEQQDLMRKFIAMDWSRLARFGKPDTKRKDVDLWIENVITYLVNHTDMARAERFRKQIVDRHKTKAPDVLARELRDDLDLHLITANHWGQLREDLKTEHHQRLCSDLFGTLHQMTWLSSPVFMQRTISDRHLKSLDQTAALILQYGTGHCGEHATCSFSVLRSIMGEPSNQVTSVIFSGNANVDHAFVVYNLKLDITIRTRIASPTNTRVPKKHAPADEVYEVFNLRDALAAQPLKPAFVMDPYLDKTVMKPRADDLLVALNSPKRKNARQDTDFLAYGGYHPPPEPTMEDITSLPAADRRKRVKNV
;
A
#
# COMPACT_ATOMS: atom_id res chain seq x y z
N MET A 1 27.44 37.45 8.66
CA MET A 1 26.39 37.59 9.70
C MET A 1 25.25 38.39 9.08
N ALA A 2 24.04 37.83 8.99
CA ALA A 2 22.90 38.54 8.41
C ALA A 2 22.27 39.45 9.47
N ILE A 3 22.29 40.77 9.26
CA ILE A 3 21.64 41.76 10.13
C ILE A 3 20.24 42.01 9.57
N LEU A 4 19.19 41.91 10.38
CA LEU A 4 17.80 42.04 9.90
C LEU A 4 17.46 43.48 9.48
N GLY A 5 18.18 44.47 10.01
CA GLY A 5 17.92 45.90 9.76
C GLY A 5 16.52 46.34 10.25
N PHE A 6 15.92 45.58 11.17
CA PHE A 6 14.57 45.78 11.69
C PHE A 6 14.55 45.60 13.21
N THR A 7 13.93 46.55 13.90
CA THR A 7 13.69 46.50 15.35
C THR A 7 12.21 46.28 15.61
N GLY A 8 11.85 45.17 16.26
CA GLY A 8 10.46 44.86 16.57
C GLY A 8 10.22 43.36 16.76
N LYS A 9 8.97 42.93 16.59
CA LYS A 9 8.62 41.50 16.55
C LYS A 9 8.32 41.06 15.12
N LEU A 10 8.79 39.87 14.75
CA LEU A 10 8.51 39.26 13.46
C LEU A 10 8.24 37.77 13.60
N SER A 11 7.37 37.24 12.75
CA SER A 11 7.17 35.80 12.61
C SER A 11 8.27 35.19 11.76
N VAL A 12 8.72 34.01 12.16
CA VAL A 12 9.72 33.22 11.42
C VAL A 12 9.02 32.03 10.77
N ALA A 13 9.40 31.71 9.53
CA ALA A 13 9.02 30.47 8.87
C ALA A 13 10.03 29.37 9.25
N VAL A 14 9.56 28.22 9.72
CA VAL A 14 10.41 27.12 10.19
C VAL A 14 10.12 25.86 9.36
N GLY A 15 11.15 25.33 8.71
CA GLY A 15 11.12 24.00 8.10
C GLY A 15 11.81 22.99 9.02
N ILE A 16 11.26 21.79 9.12
CA ILE A 16 11.88 20.68 9.83
C ILE A 16 11.94 19.50 8.87
N THR A 17 13.12 18.93 8.68
CA THR A 17 13.31 17.63 8.06
C THR A 17 13.81 16.63 9.09
N TRP A 18 13.71 15.35 8.78
CA TRP A 18 14.36 14.32 9.56
C TRP A 18 14.96 13.26 8.65
N LYS A 19 16.00 12.58 9.13
CA LYS A 19 16.61 11.43 8.46
C LYS A 19 16.95 10.38 9.51
N GLY A 20 17.03 9.13 9.08
CA GLY A 20 17.33 8.00 9.95
C GLY A 20 17.77 6.80 9.13
N ASP A 21 18.06 5.71 9.83
CA ASP A 21 18.61 4.51 9.24
C ASP A 21 17.63 3.76 8.33
N LEU A 22 18.17 2.79 7.60
CA LEU A 22 17.43 1.74 6.89
C LEU A 22 17.40 0.46 7.72
N VAL A 23 16.41 -0.40 7.48
CA VAL A 23 16.52 -1.80 7.92
C VAL A 23 17.47 -2.57 6.99
N ALA A 24 18.20 -3.56 7.52
CA ALA A 24 19.26 -4.27 6.80
C ALA A 24 18.80 -4.91 5.47
N ASN A 25 17.56 -5.38 5.39
CA ASN A 25 16.97 -6.00 4.19
C ASN A 25 15.89 -5.12 3.57
N ALA A 26 16.06 -3.79 3.61
CA ALA A 26 15.16 -2.85 2.94
C ALA A 26 15.06 -3.17 1.44
N MET A 27 13.95 -2.76 0.82
CA MET A 27 13.69 -3.04 -0.60
C MET A 27 14.74 -2.43 -1.54
N THR A 28 15.38 -1.35 -1.12
CA THR A 28 16.42 -0.66 -1.88
C THR A 28 17.39 0.02 -0.94
N THR A 29 18.67 0.03 -1.32
CA THR A 29 19.73 0.80 -0.63
C THR A 29 19.85 2.23 -1.17
N LYS A 30 19.17 2.55 -2.28
CA LYS A 30 19.27 3.88 -2.94
C LYS A 30 18.68 5.03 -2.11
N LEU A 31 17.92 4.72 -1.07
CA LEU A 31 17.19 5.69 -0.24
C LEU A 31 17.79 5.81 1.17
N GLN A 32 19.03 5.33 1.38
CA GLN A 32 19.75 5.33 2.66
C GLN A 32 20.00 6.72 3.27
N SER A 33 19.86 7.77 2.46
CA SER A 33 19.97 9.17 2.87
C SER A 33 18.68 9.95 2.64
N ALA A 34 17.53 9.27 2.60
CA ALA A 34 16.25 9.95 2.44
C ALA A 34 16.04 10.97 3.56
N SER A 35 15.67 12.19 3.15
CA SER A 35 15.27 13.26 4.07
C SER A 35 13.76 13.42 3.98
N TYR A 36 13.09 13.26 5.11
CA TYR A 36 11.65 13.33 5.24
C TYR A 36 11.27 14.73 5.71
N VAL A 37 10.39 15.41 4.99
CA VAL A 37 9.96 16.75 5.38
C VAL A 37 8.80 16.63 6.37
N LEU A 38 8.99 17.16 7.59
CA LEU A 38 7.92 17.26 8.58
C LEU A 38 7.05 18.49 8.25
N ALA A 39 6.15 18.32 7.28
CA ALA A 39 5.31 19.38 6.73
C ALA A 39 3.83 19.12 7.01
N ASN A 40 3.43 19.24 8.28
CA ASN A 40 2.10 18.82 8.67
C ASN A 40 1.47 19.75 9.71
N GLU A 41 0.26 20.23 9.42
CA GLU A 41 -0.57 21.04 10.33
C GLU A 41 -0.95 20.29 11.63
N ALA A 42 -0.69 18.98 11.72
CA ALA A 42 -0.85 18.16 12.92
C ALA A 42 0.19 18.38 14.01
N VAL A 43 1.31 19.04 13.73
CA VAL A 43 2.17 19.55 14.80
C VAL A 43 1.48 20.76 15.39
N THR A 44 0.76 20.61 16.50
CA THR A 44 -0.10 21.68 17.04
C THR A 44 0.65 22.67 17.92
N GLU A 45 1.73 22.22 18.56
CA GLU A 45 2.63 23.05 19.33
C GLU A 45 4.06 22.71 18.91
N LEU A 46 4.91 23.72 18.74
CA LEU A 46 6.34 23.56 18.48
C LEU A 46 7.12 24.69 19.17
N THR A 47 8.15 24.30 19.91
CA THR A 47 9.12 25.19 20.53
C THR A 47 10.50 24.77 20.07
N ILE A 48 11.30 25.70 19.56
CA ILE A 48 12.72 25.50 19.25
C ILE A 48 13.51 26.41 20.17
N GLY A 49 14.33 25.83 21.04
CA GLY A 49 15.14 26.54 22.02
C GLY A 49 16.63 26.34 21.79
N GLY A 50 17.42 27.38 22.05
CA GLY A 50 18.88 27.35 21.97
C GLY A 50 19.54 28.20 23.06
N LEU A 51 20.76 27.82 23.43
CA LEU A 51 21.63 28.60 24.31
C LEU A 51 22.60 29.43 23.45
N PHE A 52 22.61 30.73 23.69
CA PHE A 52 23.45 31.70 23.00
C PHE A 52 24.34 32.40 24.04
N GLY A 53 25.44 31.74 24.42
CA GLY A 53 26.21 32.11 25.61
C GLY A 53 25.41 31.84 26.88
N ALA A 54 25.29 32.84 27.76
CA ALA A 54 24.51 32.74 29.00
C ALA A 54 22.99 32.92 28.83
N ARG A 55 22.50 33.20 27.61
CA ARG A 55 21.09 33.51 27.36
C ARG A 55 20.40 32.41 26.57
N PHE A 56 19.26 31.96 27.08
CA PHE A 56 18.33 31.12 26.34
C PHE A 56 17.41 31.98 25.47
N ALA A 57 17.14 31.54 24.24
CA ALA A 57 16.07 32.10 23.41
C ALA A 57 15.28 30.97 22.74
N SER A 58 13.98 31.21 22.54
CA SER A 58 13.06 30.26 21.92
C SER A 58 12.27 30.89 20.78
N LEU A 59 11.93 30.07 19.80
CA LEU A 59 10.89 30.33 18.81
C LEU A 59 9.74 29.39 19.11
N GLU A 60 8.53 29.92 19.21
CA GLU A 60 7.36 29.16 19.64
C GLU A 60 6.22 29.28 18.65
N ARG A 61 5.40 28.23 18.53
CA ARG A 61 4.10 28.29 17.89
C ARG A 61 3.08 27.48 18.66
N LYS A 62 1.89 28.04 18.76
CA LYS A 62 0.67 27.34 19.16
C LYS A 62 -0.39 27.47 18.08
N ALA A 63 -0.63 26.37 17.37
CA ALA A 63 -1.65 26.25 16.32
C ALA A 63 -2.99 25.83 16.93
N THR A 64 -4.08 26.23 16.26
CA THR A 64 -5.44 25.80 16.57
C THR A 64 -6.16 25.46 15.27
N PRO A 65 -7.31 24.74 15.28
CA PRO A 65 -8.07 24.48 14.06
C PRO A 65 -8.45 25.74 13.27
N ARG A 66 -8.62 26.88 13.94
CA ARG A 66 -8.94 28.18 13.30
C ARG A 66 -7.71 28.98 12.89
N LYS A 67 -6.53 28.65 13.44
CA LYS A 67 -5.24 29.30 13.15
C LYS A 67 -4.16 28.22 13.04
N PRO A 68 -4.07 27.53 11.90
CA PRO A 68 -3.19 26.36 11.74
C PRO A 68 -1.70 26.71 11.76
N LYS A 69 -1.33 27.98 11.52
CA LYS A 69 0.07 28.47 11.54
C LYS A 69 1.02 27.56 10.75
N PHE A 70 0.59 27.22 9.55
CA PHE A 70 1.31 26.38 8.61
C PHE A 70 1.04 26.90 7.20
N ASP A 71 2.11 27.19 6.46
CA ASP A 71 2.06 27.57 5.06
C ASP A 71 2.02 26.29 4.22
N LYS A 72 0.87 26.00 3.60
CA LYS A 72 0.68 24.79 2.78
C LYS A 72 1.43 24.84 1.44
N THR A 73 1.77 26.03 0.97
CA THR A 73 2.48 26.22 -0.29
C THR A 73 3.98 26.04 -0.10
N LEU A 74 4.52 26.64 0.97
CA LEU A 74 5.94 26.53 1.31
C LEU A 74 6.27 25.30 2.15
N GLN A 75 5.26 24.65 2.74
CA GLN A 75 5.39 23.51 3.65
C GLN A 75 6.20 23.86 4.92
N LEU A 76 5.98 25.08 5.45
CA LEU A 76 6.71 25.63 6.60
C LEU A 76 5.77 26.00 7.74
N TYR A 77 6.27 25.87 8.95
CA TYR A 77 5.60 26.33 10.16
C TYR A 77 5.74 27.84 10.35
N THR A 78 4.65 28.52 10.68
CA THR A 78 4.70 29.95 11.04
C THR A 78 4.82 30.07 12.55
N MET A 79 5.94 30.62 13.01
CA MET A 79 6.17 30.87 14.44
C MET A 79 5.42 32.13 14.91
N ASP A 80 5.05 32.15 16.20
CA ASP A 80 4.57 33.35 16.87
C ASP A 80 5.63 34.46 16.81
N PRO A 81 5.23 35.74 16.74
CA PRO A 81 6.18 36.83 16.60
C PRO A 81 7.22 36.87 17.75
N ALA A 82 8.48 36.65 17.41
CA ALA A 82 9.63 36.74 18.31
C ALA A 82 10.33 38.09 18.16
N SER A 83 11.10 38.50 19.17
CA SER A 83 11.87 39.74 19.09
C SER A 83 12.95 39.64 18.00
N SER A 84 13.21 40.72 17.27
CA SER A 84 14.25 40.75 16.24
C SER A 84 15.61 40.35 16.79
N ASN A 85 15.94 40.74 18.02
CA ASN A 85 17.16 40.34 18.72
C ASN A 85 17.25 38.82 18.93
N ASP A 86 16.14 38.15 19.27
CA ASP A 86 16.15 36.70 19.43
C ASP A 86 16.30 36.02 18.06
N VAL A 87 15.59 36.49 17.02
CA VAL A 87 15.71 35.97 15.65
C VAL A 87 17.12 36.15 15.09
N GLU A 88 17.76 37.29 15.32
CA GLU A 88 19.15 37.55 14.90
C GLU A 88 20.14 36.58 15.56
N ARG A 89 19.88 36.10 16.78
CA ARG A 89 20.72 35.07 17.40
C ARG A 89 20.64 33.75 16.64
N PHE A 90 19.44 33.32 16.24
CA PHE A 90 19.28 32.13 15.41
C PHE A 90 19.96 32.30 14.03
N LEU A 91 19.94 33.50 13.46
CA LEU A 91 20.62 33.81 12.19
C LEU A 91 22.15 33.96 12.32
N GLY A 92 22.63 34.26 13.52
CA GLY A 92 24.04 34.52 13.79
C GLY A 92 24.87 33.28 14.09
N VAL A 93 24.24 32.12 14.32
CA VAL A 93 24.95 30.87 14.59
C VAL A 93 25.39 30.16 13.31
N ALA A 94 26.41 29.30 13.44
CA ALA A 94 26.87 28.47 12.34
C ALA A 94 25.84 27.37 11.98
N LYS A 95 25.79 26.99 10.71
CA LYS A 95 25.11 25.75 10.29
C LYS A 95 25.71 24.55 11.03
N GLY A 96 24.87 23.59 11.42
CA GLY A 96 25.22 22.47 12.28
C GLY A 96 25.10 22.76 13.79
N THR A 97 24.79 24.00 14.19
CA THR A 97 24.52 24.32 15.60
C THR A 97 23.31 23.55 16.11
N LYS A 98 23.46 22.93 17.29
CA LYS A 98 22.43 22.13 17.95
C LYS A 98 21.43 22.98 18.73
N PHE A 99 20.18 22.55 18.68
CA PHE A 99 19.02 23.13 19.35
C PHE A 99 18.15 22.01 19.91
N PHE A 100 17.17 22.39 20.72
CA PHE A 100 16.17 21.46 21.25
C PHE A 100 14.78 21.83 20.77
N ALA A 101 14.08 20.84 20.21
CA ALA A 101 12.68 20.94 19.86
C ALA A 101 11.80 20.26 20.92
N ALA A 102 10.68 20.91 21.23
CA ALA A 102 9.53 20.28 21.85
C ALA A 102 8.34 20.41 20.91
N MET A 103 7.58 19.33 20.73
CA MET A 103 6.45 19.31 19.79
C MET A 103 5.29 18.48 20.30
N THR A 104 4.07 18.91 19.98
CA THR A 104 2.85 18.12 20.19
C THR A 104 2.35 17.64 18.82
N LEU A 105 2.38 16.33 18.60
CA LEU A 105 1.91 15.66 17.40
C LEU A 105 0.45 15.23 17.57
N GLN A 106 -0.37 15.37 16.54
CA GLN A 106 -1.72 14.81 16.49
C GLN A 106 -1.90 13.88 15.30
N TYR A 107 -2.31 12.65 15.54
CA TYR A 107 -2.50 11.67 14.47
C TYR A 107 -3.57 10.65 14.87
N GLU A 108 -3.97 9.80 13.92
CA GLU A 108 -4.91 8.70 14.14
C GLU A 108 -4.11 7.44 14.49
N HIS A 109 -4.42 6.84 15.64
CA HIS A 109 -3.64 5.73 16.21
C HIS A 109 -3.61 4.49 15.30
N PHE A 110 -4.63 4.34 14.47
CA PHE A 110 -4.71 3.28 13.46
C PHE A 110 -3.49 3.28 12.53
N TYR A 111 -3.05 4.44 12.02
CA TYR A 111 -1.92 4.50 11.09
C TYR A 111 -0.58 4.24 11.76
N GLU A 112 -0.44 4.61 13.03
CA GLU A 112 0.75 4.21 13.81
C GLU A 112 0.84 2.69 13.92
N THR A 113 -0.29 2.05 14.22
CA THR A 113 -0.39 0.59 14.29
C THR A 113 -0.12 -0.05 12.92
N LEU A 114 -0.69 0.49 11.86
CA LEU A 114 -0.50 0.00 10.49
C LEU A 114 0.97 0.07 10.07
N VAL A 115 1.63 1.22 10.26
CA VAL A 115 3.06 1.40 9.97
C VAL A 115 3.89 0.42 10.78
N ARG A 116 3.59 0.27 12.08
CA ARG A 116 4.29 -0.68 12.96
C ARG A 116 4.19 -2.10 12.42
N GLU A 117 2.99 -2.59 12.09
CA GLU A 117 2.80 -3.97 11.61
C GLU A 117 3.43 -4.19 10.22
N MET A 118 3.40 -3.20 9.34
CA MET A 118 4.01 -3.29 7.99
C MET A 118 5.54 -3.26 7.99
N THR A 119 6.15 -2.64 9.01
CA THR A 119 7.62 -2.45 9.13
C THR A 119 8.26 -3.38 10.16
N ARG A 120 7.57 -4.45 10.57
CA ARG A 120 8.13 -5.47 11.46
C ARG A 120 9.33 -6.16 10.82
N THR A 121 10.35 -6.38 11.63
CA THR A 121 11.61 -7.04 11.26
C THR A 121 11.84 -8.34 12.03
N ASP A 122 10.96 -8.64 12.99
CA ASP A 122 11.08 -9.85 13.80
C ASP A 122 10.82 -11.12 12.97
N ALA A 123 11.22 -12.27 13.51
CA ALA A 123 11.14 -13.54 12.81
C ALA A 123 9.71 -14.12 12.75
N ASP A 124 8.74 -13.53 13.45
CA ASP A 124 7.38 -14.02 13.46
C ASP A 124 6.69 -13.83 12.11
N LEU A 125 5.67 -14.65 11.89
CA LEU A 125 4.79 -14.58 10.74
C LEU A 125 3.42 -13.99 11.07
N HIS A 126 3.34 -13.12 12.08
CA HIS A 126 2.11 -12.38 12.36
C HIS A 126 2.11 -11.07 11.61
N ASN A 127 1.00 -10.76 10.94
CA ASN A 127 0.85 -9.52 10.19
C ASN A 127 -0.44 -8.83 10.63
N PHE A 128 -0.77 -7.72 9.98
CA PHE A 128 -1.97 -6.96 10.33
C PHE A 128 -3.27 -7.78 10.15
N ALA A 129 -3.31 -8.71 9.20
CA ALA A 129 -4.44 -9.61 8.96
C ALA A 129 -4.53 -10.76 9.98
N HIS A 130 -3.38 -11.27 10.41
CA HIS A 130 -3.23 -12.37 11.36
C HIS A 130 -2.41 -11.93 12.59
N PRO A 131 -2.95 -11.03 13.44
CA PRO A 131 -2.22 -10.51 14.58
C PRO A 131 -2.14 -11.54 15.72
N ASN A 132 -1.14 -11.39 16.59
CA ASN A 132 -1.05 -12.13 17.86
C ASN A 132 -2.25 -11.81 18.79
N ASP A 133 -2.63 -10.53 18.84
CA ASP A 133 -3.80 -10.03 19.56
C ASP A 133 -4.48 -8.96 18.70
N SER A 134 -5.75 -9.15 18.39
CA SER A 134 -6.55 -8.21 17.60
C SER A 134 -7.02 -7.01 18.41
N LYS A 135 -7.11 -7.12 19.76
CA LYS A 135 -7.68 -6.05 20.60
C LYS A 135 -6.98 -4.70 20.44
N PRO A 136 -5.63 -4.60 20.44
CA PRO A 136 -4.96 -3.31 20.27
C PRO A 136 -5.24 -2.67 18.91
N ILE A 137 -5.38 -3.47 17.85
CA ILE A 137 -5.69 -2.99 16.50
C ILE A 137 -7.13 -2.47 16.45
N LEU A 138 -8.10 -3.28 16.91
CA LEU A 138 -9.51 -2.94 16.88
C LEU A 138 -9.86 -1.77 17.82
N ALA A 139 -9.07 -1.54 18.88
CA ALA A 139 -9.22 -0.37 19.75
C ALA A 139 -8.86 0.96 19.08
N THR A 140 -8.20 0.94 17.90
CA THR A 140 -7.77 2.16 17.21
C THR A 140 -8.89 2.85 16.40
N PHE A 141 -10.04 2.20 16.23
CA PHE A 141 -11.18 2.77 15.52
C PHE A 141 -12.52 2.27 16.07
N LYS A 142 -13.57 3.04 15.82
CA LYS A 142 -14.95 2.67 16.07
C LYS A 142 -15.63 2.35 14.76
N HIS A 143 -16.24 1.18 14.69
CA HIS A 143 -17.05 0.72 13.56
C HIS A 143 -18.53 0.85 13.90
N ARG A 144 -19.31 1.34 12.94
CA ARG A 144 -20.77 1.33 13.01
C ARG A 144 -21.35 0.94 11.67
N LEU A 145 -22.19 -0.09 11.66
CA LEU A 145 -23.00 -0.48 10.51
C LEU A 145 -24.45 0.00 10.72
N GLN A 146 -24.97 0.79 9.79
CA GLN A 146 -26.38 1.18 9.74
C GLN A 146 -26.94 0.84 8.36
N GLY A 147 -27.79 -0.18 8.28
CA GLY A 147 -28.21 -0.75 6.99
C GLY A 147 -26.98 -1.25 6.20
N ASN A 148 -26.82 -0.79 4.96
CA ASN A 148 -25.68 -1.12 4.10
C ASN A 148 -24.54 -0.09 4.17
N GLN A 149 -24.59 0.86 5.11
CA GLN A 149 -23.59 1.91 5.22
C GLN A 149 -22.64 1.64 6.40
N VAL A 150 -21.36 1.50 6.09
CA VAL A 150 -20.27 1.42 7.06
C VAL A 150 -19.81 2.83 7.42
N SER A 151 -19.63 3.09 8.71
CA SER A 151 -18.99 4.29 9.23
C SER A 151 -17.82 3.92 10.13
N ILE A 152 -16.65 4.47 9.83
CA ILE A 152 -15.42 4.30 10.59
C ILE A 152 -15.03 5.63 11.19
N ARG A 153 -14.72 5.63 12.50
CA ARG A 153 -14.13 6.77 13.20
C ARG A 153 -12.84 6.34 13.87
N TYR A 154 -11.73 6.97 13.50
CA TYR A 154 -10.43 6.70 14.11
C TYR A 154 -10.29 7.34 15.49
N GLU A 155 -9.58 6.66 16.38
CA GLU A 155 -9.14 7.22 17.66
C GLU A 155 -7.92 8.12 17.44
N SER A 156 -8.04 9.38 17.88
CA SER A 156 -6.99 10.37 17.72
C SER A 156 -6.11 10.44 18.97
N VAL A 157 -4.80 10.47 18.76
CA VAL A 157 -3.79 10.53 19.80
C VAL A 157 -3.03 11.85 19.71
N ALA A 158 -2.69 12.40 20.88
CA ALA A 158 -1.77 13.51 21.01
C ALA A 158 -0.49 13.02 21.71
N HIS A 159 0.65 13.13 21.03
CA HIS A 159 1.95 12.72 21.59
C HIS A 159 2.84 13.95 21.78
N ARG A 160 3.44 14.07 22.97
CA ARG A 160 4.35 15.17 23.31
C ARG A 160 5.79 14.70 23.29
N VAL A 161 6.57 15.25 22.37
CA VAL A 161 8.01 15.08 22.28
C VAL A 161 8.67 16.24 23.02
N ARG A 162 9.67 15.95 23.84
CA ARG A 162 10.42 16.95 24.61
C ARG A 162 11.91 16.75 24.41
N GLY A 163 12.66 17.85 24.26
CA GLY A 163 14.12 17.81 24.22
C GLY A 163 14.68 17.07 23.00
N LEU A 164 13.94 17.03 21.88
CA LEU A 164 14.43 16.42 20.65
C LEU A 164 15.58 17.27 20.10
N GLU A 165 16.77 16.68 19.99
CA GLU A 165 17.91 17.37 19.39
C GLU A 165 17.65 17.62 17.89
N ILE A 166 17.87 18.86 17.45
CA ILE A 166 17.81 19.28 16.04
C ILE A 166 18.99 20.18 15.72
N HIS A 167 19.40 20.25 14.47
CA HIS A 167 20.47 21.16 14.03
C HIS A 167 20.00 22.09 12.91
N LEU A 168 20.53 23.32 12.92
CA LEU A 168 20.26 24.31 11.89
C LEU A 168 21.01 23.96 10.60
N VAL A 169 20.31 23.73 9.49
CA VAL A 169 20.92 23.38 8.19
C VAL A 169 20.88 24.53 7.20
N ASP A 170 19.88 25.41 7.31
CA ASP A 170 19.77 26.55 6.40
C ASP A 170 19.05 27.76 7.02
N THR A 171 19.36 28.94 6.47
CA THR A 171 18.79 30.23 6.87
C THR A 171 18.60 31.10 5.65
N GLU A 172 17.44 31.74 5.53
CA GLU A 172 17.14 32.67 4.45
C GLU A 172 16.47 33.93 5.02
N VAL A 173 16.95 35.10 4.58
CA VAL A 173 16.39 36.41 4.95
C VAL A 173 16.07 37.15 3.66
N LYS A 174 14.79 37.52 3.49
CA LYS A 174 14.34 38.37 2.38
C LYS A 174 14.04 39.78 2.86
N PRO A 175 14.37 40.81 2.05
CA PRO A 175 14.01 42.18 2.37
C PRO A 175 12.49 42.33 2.49
N PRO A 176 12.01 43.36 3.20
CA PRO A 176 10.58 43.61 3.34
C PRO A 176 9.90 43.77 1.96
N PRO A 177 8.72 43.17 1.75
CA PRO A 177 7.94 43.42 0.53
C PRO A 177 7.48 44.88 0.47
N LYS A 178 7.22 45.38 -0.74
CA LYS A 178 6.76 46.75 -0.99
C LYS A 178 5.54 47.08 -0.09
N GLY A 179 5.68 48.09 0.78
CA GLY A 179 4.64 48.51 1.71
C GLY A 179 4.74 47.93 3.14
N SER A 180 5.67 47.01 3.41
CA SER A 180 5.99 46.52 4.75
C SER A 180 7.39 46.98 5.19
N LYS A 181 7.60 47.12 6.50
CA LYS A 181 8.93 47.31 7.10
C LYS A 181 9.51 46.01 7.68
N VAL A 182 8.74 44.93 7.68
CA VAL A 182 9.10 43.67 8.33
C VAL A 182 9.75 42.72 7.32
N PRO A 183 11.00 42.27 7.53
CA PRO A 183 11.65 41.29 6.66
C PRO A 183 11.03 39.91 6.83
N SER A 184 11.22 39.03 5.85
CA SER A 184 10.80 37.62 5.93
C SER A 184 11.98 36.75 6.27
N VAL A 185 11.85 35.91 7.31
CA VAL A 185 12.92 35.02 7.78
C VAL A 185 12.46 33.58 7.68
N LYS A 186 13.31 32.72 7.13
CA LYS A 186 13.15 31.28 7.10
C LYS A 186 14.34 30.61 7.78
N LEU A 187 14.06 29.66 8.66
CA LEU A 187 15.04 28.77 9.30
C LEU A 187 14.70 27.32 8.95
N GLN A 188 15.69 26.53 8.59
CA GLN A 188 15.53 25.13 8.27
C GLN A 188 16.34 24.28 9.25
N PHE A 189 15.66 23.37 9.94
CA PHE A 189 16.26 22.46 10.90
C PHE A 189 16.13 21.02 10.41
N GLU A 190 17.04 20.17 10.87
CA GLU A 190 17.02 18.74 10.61
C GLU A 190 17.13 17.97 11.93
N ILE A 191 16.40 16.85 12.03
CA ILE A 191 16.58 15.82 13.06
C ILE A 191 17.41 14.70 12.44
N ASP A 192 18.54 14.35 13.04
CA ASP A 192 19.36 13.22 12.64
C ASP A 192 19.24 12.07 13.65
N PHE A 193 18.52 11.02 13.28
CA PHE A 193 18.39 9.82 14.10
C PHE A 193 19.59 8.87 13.97
N GLY A 194 20.53 9.16 13.06
CA GLY A 194 21.72 8.34 12.80
C GLY A 194 21.41 6.99 12.14
N SER A 195 22.45 6.17 12.02
CA SER A 195 22.41 4.83 11.40
C SER A 195 22.12 3.70 12.39
N SER A 196 21.63 4.01 13.60
CA SER A 196 21.27 3.02 14.63
C SER A 196 20.32 3.67 15.64
N PRO A 197 19.12 4.09 15.19
CA PRO A 197 18.16 4.74 16.07
C PRO A 197 17.74 3.81 17.20
N THR A 198 17.65 4.36 18.41
CA THR A 198 17.07 3.68 19.59
C THR A 198 15.59 3.33 19.35
N ALA A 199 15.04 2.42 20.16
CA ALA A 199 13.62 2.04 20.06
C ALA A 199 12.68 3.26 20.17
N GLU A 200 13.00 4.23 21.03
CA GLU A 200 12.23 5.47 21.19
C GLU A 200 12.32 6.36 19.95
N GLN A 201 13.49 6.44 19.31
CA GLN A 201 13.67 7.21 18.08
C GLN A 201 12.94 6.56 16.89
N GLN A 202 13.02 5.23 16.75
CA GLN A 202 12.25 4.48 15.76
C GLN A 202 10.75 4.67 15.96
N ASP A 203 10.31 4.69 17.22
CA ASP A 203 8.93 4.94 17.58
C ASP A 203 8.46 6.35 17.22
N LEU A 204 9.31 7.35 17.44
CA LEU A 204 9.05 8.72 17.01
C LEU A 204 9.01 8.85 15.47
N MET A 205 9.91 8.18 14.76
CA MET A 205 9.89 8.13 13.28
C MET A 205 8.55 7.57 12.77
N ARG A 206 8.07 6.46 13.35
CA ARG A 206 6.74 5.90 13.02
C ARG A 206 5.62 6.89 13.29
N LYS A 207 5.67 7.65 14.39
CA LYS A 207 4.66 8.67 14.72
C LYS A 207 4.65 9.83 13.72
N PHE A 208 5.82 10.26 13.23
CA PHE A 208 5.89 11.24 12.14
C PHE A 208 5.21 10.74 10.86
N ILE A 209 5.43 9.48 10.50
CA ILE A 209 4.80 8.87 9.32
C ILE A 209 3.30 8.65 9.53
N ALA A 210 2.88 8.20 10.71
CA ALA A 210 1.47 8.06 11.08
C ALA A 210 0.73 9.40 10.96
N MET A 211 1.39 10.50 11.29
CA MET A 211 0.85 11.85 11.16
C MET A 211 0.60 12.23 9.69
N ASP A 212 1.53 11.93 8.79
CA ASP A 212 1.37 12.15 7.35
C ASP A 212 0.26 11.27 6.77
N TRP A 213 0.24 9.98 7.13
CA TRP A 213 -0.78 9.05 6.70
C TRP A 213 -2.19 9.43 7.21
N SER A 214 -2.30 9.93 8.44
CA SER A 214 -3.56 10.48 8.98
C SER A 214 -4.08 11.66 8.16
N ARG A 215 -3.17 12.47 7.60
CA ARG A 215 -3.58 13.58 6.72
C ARG A 215 -3.98 13.10 5.33
N LEU A 216 -3.39 12.03 4.81
CA LEU A 216 -3.87 11.37 3.61
C LEU A 216 -5.30 10.85 3.81
N ALA A 217 -5.64 10.32 4.98
CA ALA A 217 -7.02 9.91 5.29
C ALA A 217 -8.01 11.07 5.19
N ARG A 218 -7.58 12.28 5.55
CA ARG A 218 -8.44 13.46 5.54
C ARG A 218 -8.49 14.17 4.18
N PHE A 219 -7.39 14.15 3.43
CA PHE A 219 -7.17 15.04 2.28
C PHE A 219 -6.72 14.32 1.00
N GLY A 220 -6.39 13.04 1.09
CA GLY A 220 -5.87 12.19 0.01
C GLY A 220 -6.96 11.61 -0.89
N LYS A 221 -7.83 12.47 -1.42
CA LYS A 221 -8.76 12.08 -2.49
C LYS A 221 -8.01 11.94 -3.82
N PRO A 222 -8.42 11.03 -4.73
CA PRO A 222 -7.71 10.79 -5.99
C PRO A 222 -7.48 12.04 -6.86
N ASP A 223 -8.38 13.03 -6.78
CA ASP A 223 -8.41 14.25 -7.59
C ASP A 223 -7.77 15.47 -6.90
N THR A 224 -7.14 15.27 -5.74
CA THR A 224 -6.52 16.36 -4.98
C THR A 224 -5.33 16.96 -5.75
N LYS A 225 -5.26 18.29 -5.83
CA LYS A 225 -4.16 19.04 -6.48
C LYS A 225 -3.19 19.65 -5.46
N ARG A 226 -3.18 19.08 -4.26
CA ARG A 226 -2.47 19.61 -3.09
C ARG A 226 -1.03 19.09 -3.05
N LYS A 227 -0.06 19.99 -3.24
CA LYS A 227 1.38 19.64 -3.19
C LYS A 227 1.83 19.03 -1.86
N ASP A 228 1.16 19.39 -0.76
CA ASP A 228 1.44 18.79 0.55
C ASP A 228 0.93 17.34 0.65
N VAL A 229 -0.10 16.96 -0.11
CA VAL A 229 -0.53 15.55 -0.22
C VAL A 229 0.51 14.71 -0.94
N ASP A 230 1.07 15.19 -2.05
CA ASP A 230 2.12 14.47 -2.79
C ASP A 230 3.33 14.21 -1.90
N LEU A 231 3.74 15.22 -1.12
CA LEU A 231 4.82 15.07 -0.15
C LEU A 231 4.50 13.98 0.90
N TRP A 232 3.31 13.98 1.48
CA TRP A 232 2.93 12.98 2.48
C TRP A 232 2.91 11.57 1.91
N ILE A 233 2.47 11.40 0.65
CA ILE A 233 2.54 10.11 -0.07
C ILE A 233 3.99 9.66 -0.18
N GLU A 234 4.87 10.54 -0.68
CA GLU A 234 6.29 10.20 -0.86
C GLU A 234 6.98 9.93 0.48
N ASN A 235 6.67 10.65 1.56
CA ASN A 235 7.18 10.36 2.90
C ASN A 235 6.77 8.96 3.36
N VAL A 236 5.48 8.60 3.25
CA VAL A 236 4.97 7.28 3.66
C VAL A 236 5.61 6.16 2.83
N ILE A 237 5.61 6.30 1.50
CA ILE A 237 6.20 5.31 0.58
C ILE A 237 7.68 5.14 0.86
N THR A 238 8.43 6.24 0.91
CA THR A 238 9.88 6.20 1.16
C THR A 238 10.19 5.58 2.51
N TYR A 239 9.37 5.84 3.53
CA TYR A 239 9.54 5.22 4.84
C TYR A 239 9.34 3.71 4.78
N LEU A 240 8.22 3.27 4.21
CA LEU A 240 7.88 1.86 4.06
C LEU A 240 8.97 1.12 3.26
N VAL A 241 9.42 1.67 2.13
CA VAL A 241 10.51 1.11 1.32
C VAL A 241 11.81 0.94 2.12
N ASN A 242 12.11 1.90 3.00
CA ASN A 242 13.30 1.92 3.84
C ASN A 242 13.22 1.02 5.09
N HIS A 243 12.01 0.67 5.53
CA HIS A 243 11.76 0.02 6.82
C HIS A 243 11.03 -1.33 6.73
N THR A 244 10.69 -1.78 5.53
CA THR A 244 10.15 -3.11 5.30
C THR A 244 11.27 -4.12 5.08
N ASP A 245 11.37 -5.10 5.97
CA ASP A 245 12.30 -6.24 5.84
C ASP A 245 11.79 -7.23 4.79
N MET A 246 12.37 -7.20 3.59
CA MET A 246 11.98 -8.12 2.52
C MET A 246 12.37 -9.57 2.80
N ALA A 247 13.40 -9.82 3.62
CA ALA A 247 13.74 -11.19 4.01
C ALA A 247 12.61 -11.78 4.88
N ARG A 248 11.96 -10.97 5.72
CA ARG A 248 10.74 -11.38 6.44
C ARG A 248 9.59 -11.67 5.49
N ALA A 249 9.36 -10.79 4.52
CA ALA A 249 8.31 -10.97 3.52
C ALA A 249 8.47 -12.29 2.75
N GLU A 250 9.70 -12.61 2.35
CA GLU A 250 10.03 -13.86 1.66
C GLU A 250 9.84 -15.09 2.56
N ARG A 251 10.13 -14.98 3.86
CA ARG A 251 9.84 -16.05 4.85
C ARG A 251 8.35 -16.35 4.94
N PHE A 252 7.47 -15.34 4.96
CA PHE A 252 6.01 -15.55 4.93
C PHE A 252 5.61 -16.45 3.77
N ARG A 253 5.99 -16.01 2.56
CA ARG A 253 5.67 -16.72 1.32
C ARG A 253 6.25 -18.13 1.32
N LYS A 254 7.52 -18.27 1.71
CA LYS A 254 8.21 -19.57 1.76
C LYS A 254 7.54 -20.55 2.72
N GLN A 255 7.12 -20.12 3.90
CA GLN A 255 6.44 -21.00 4.86
C GLN A 255 5.06 -21.46 4.34
N ILE A 256 4.34 -20.62 3.60
CA ILE A 256 3.10 -21.06 2.93
C ILE A 256 3.43 -22.13 1.88
N VAL A 257 4.41 -21.90 1.01
CA VAL A 257 4.86 -22.92 0.03
C VAL A 257 5.24 -24.23 0.72
N ASP A 258 6.08 -24.16 1.76
CA ASP A 258 6.59 -25.34 2.47
C ASP A 258 5.47 -26.15 3.16
N ARG A 259 4.41 -25.49 3.66
CA ARG A 259 3.24 -26.16 4.25
C ARG A 259 2.36 -26.88 3.23
N HIS A 260 2.39 -26.46 1.96
CA HIS A 260 1.42 -26.91 0.94
C HIS A 260 2.04 -27.69 -0.21
N LYS A 261 3.37 -27.71 -0.38
CA LYS A 261 4.05 -28.28 -1.56
C LYS A 261 3.84 -29.77 -1.83
N THR A 262 3.42 -30.55 -0.84
CA THR A 262 3.13 -31.99 -0.98
C THR A 262 1.64 -32.30 -1.11
N LYS A 263 0.77 -31.29 -1.04
CA LYS A 263 -0.68 -31.49 -1.00
C LYS A 263 -1.25 -31.76 -2.39
N ALA A 264 -2.31 -32.56 -2.41
CA ALA A 264 -3.06 -32.81 -3.63
C ALA A 264 -3.80 -31.54 -4.10
N PRO A 265 -4.06 -31.38 -5.42
CA PRO A 265 -4.69 -30.17 -5.97
C PRO A 265 -6.05 -29.83 -5.32
N ASP A 266 -6.91 -30.80 -5.06
CA ASP A 266 -8.21 -30.59 -4.43
C ASP A 266 -8.12 -30.12 -2.96
N VAL A 267 -7.02 -30.47 -2.28
CA VAL A 267 -6.69 -30.01 -0.94
C VAL A 267 -6.16 -28.57 -1.01
N LEU A 268 -5.28 -28.27 -1.97
CA LEU A 268 -4.77 -26.92 -2.21
C LEU A 268 -5.89 -25.90 -2.42
N ALA A 269 -6.91 -26.24 -3.21
CA ALA A 269 -8.06 -25.36 -3.49
C ALA A 269 -8.78 -24.87 -2.21
N ARG A 270 -8.62 -25.59 -1.09
CA ARG A 270 -9.24 -25.29 0.20
C ARG A 270 -8.23 -24.78 1.21
N GLU A 271 -7.21 -25.59 1.51
CA GLU A 271 -6.29 -25.31 2.61
C GLU A 271 -5.29 -24.20 2.28
N LEU A 272 -4.77 -24.13 1.05
CA LEU A 272 -3.89 -23.03 0.66
C LEU A 272 -4.68 -21.72 0.58
N ARG A 273 -5.93 -21.76 0.11
CA ARG A 273 -6.83 -20.61 0.10
C ARG A 273 -7.06 -20.08 1.52
N ASP A 274 -7.48 -20.94 2.45
CA ASP A 274 -7.78 -20.55 3.82
C ASP A 274 -6.53 -19.98 4.53
N ASP A 275 -5.35 -20.52 4.22
CA ASP A 275 -4.09 -20.03 4.76
C ASP A 275 -3.68 -18.66 4.18
N LEU A 276 -3.89 -18.43 2.87
CA LEU A 276 -3.70 -17.10 2.27
C LEU A 276 -4.68 -16.07 2.82
N ASP A 277 -5.94 -16.47 3.00
CA ASP A 277 -7.00 -15.59 3.53
C ASP A 277 -6.75 -15.20 4.98
N LEU A 278 -6.18 -16.11 5.79
CA LEU A 278 -5.74 -15.79 7.15
C LEU A 278 -4.76 -14.62 7.16
N HIS A 279 -3.87 -14.57 6.17
CA HIS A 279 -2.79 -13.57 6.09
C HIS A 279 -3.14 -12.34 5.28
N LEU A 280 -4.35 -12.19 4.73
CA LEU A 280 -4.71 -11.06 3.87
C LEU A 280 -6.12 -10.54 4.13
N ILE A 281 -6.21 -9.27 4.53
CA ILE A 281 -7.47 -8.53 4.57
C ILE A 281 -7.79 -8.00 3.17
N THR A 282 -8.95 -8.39 2.65
CA THR A 282 -9.42 -7.89 1.36
C THR A 282 -10.18 -6.59 1.51
N ALA A 283 -9.76 -5.53 0.84
CA ALA A 283 -10.41 -4.22 0.83
C ALA A 283 -11.67 -4.21 -0.07
N ASN A 284 -12.75 -4.91 0.29
CA ASN A 284 -13.92 -5.08 -0.60
C ASN A 284 -15.24 -4.49 -0.06
N HIS A 285 -16.12 -4.07 -0.99
CA HIS A 285 -17.54 -3.71 -0.75
C HIS A 285 -18.51 -4.46 -1.68
N TRP A 286 -18.04 -5.29 -2.62
CA TRP A 286 -18.88 -6.02 -3.56
C TRP A 286 -19.54 -7.24 -2.88
N GLY A 287 -20.65 -6.98 -2.18
CA GLY A 287 -21.87 -7.81 -2.14
C GLY A 287 -21.83 -9.23 -1.58
N GLN A 288 -20.69 -9.78 -1.19
CA GLN A 288 -20.62 -11.07 -0.50
C GLN A 288 -20.13 -10.85 0.93
N LEU A 289 -20.95 -11.25 1.91
CA LEU A 289 -20.56 -11.40 3.31
C LEU A 289 -19.46 -12.47 3.37
N ARG A 290 -18.21 -12.08 3.12
CA ARG A 290 -17.04 -12.98 3.14
C ARG A 290 -16.71 -13.41 4.56
N GLU A 291 -16.82 -12.46 5.49
CA GLU A 291 -16.36 -12.59 6.86
C GLU A 291 -17.54 -12.41 7.82
N ASP A 292 -17.76 -13.42 8.65
CA ASP A 292 -18.81 -13.43 9.67
C ASP A 292 -18.33 -12.59 10.88
N LEU A 293 -19.12 -11.60 11.28
CA LEU A 293 -18.81 -10.74 12.44
C LEU A 293 -18.62 -11.52 13.76
N LYS A 294 -19.17 -12.73 13.87
CA LYS A 294 -19.06 -13.61 15.04
C LYS A 294 -17.79 -14.46 15.02
N THR A 295 -17.43 -15.06 13.89
CA THR A 295 -16.30 -15.99 13.81
C THR A 295 -15.02 -15.37 13.26
N GLU A 296 -15.13 -14.26 12.53
CA GLU A 296 -14.03 -13.58 11.82
C GLU A 296 -14.04 -12.07 12.12
N HIS A 297 -14.39 -11.70 13.36
CA HIS A 297 -14.59 -10.31 13.81
C HIS A 297 -13.46 -9.36 13.41
N HIS A 298 -12.19 -9.76 13.61
CA HIS A 298 -11.03 -8.93 13.24
C HIS A 298 -10.97 -8.66 11.74
N GLN A 299 -10.95 -9.73 10.94
CA GLN A 299 -10.92 -9.67 9.49
C GLN A 299 -12.06 -8.79 8.97
N ARG A 300 -13.28 -9.03 9.46
CA ARG A 300 -14.47 -8.28 9.02
C ARG A 300 -14.36 -6.78 9.26
N LEU A 301 -14.00 -6.39 10.48
CA LEU A 301 -13.90 -4.98 10.83
C LEU A 301 -12.78 -4.29 10.04
N CYS A 302 -11.66 -4.97 9.81
CA CYS A 302 -10.57 -4.45 9.00
C CYS A 302 -10.91 -4.40 7.50
N SER A 303 -11.63 -5.38 6.96
CA SER A 303 -12.13 -5.38 5.58
C SER A 303 -13.04 -4.17 5.33
N ASP A 304 -14.02 -3.93 6.21
CA ASP A 304 -14.93 -2.78 6.13
C ASP A 304 -14.15 -1.44 6.19
N LEU A 305 -13.11 -1.37 7.02
CA LEU A 305 -12.23 -0.20 7.15
C LEU A 305 -11.37 0.01 5.89
N PHE A 306 -10.70 -1.04 5.40
CA PHE A 306 -9.85 -0.96 4.21
C PHE A 306 -10.69 -0.66 2.97
N GLY A 307 -11.89 -1.24 2.87
CA GLY A 307 -12.85 -0.92 1.82
C GLY A 307 -13.25 0.56 1.84
N THR A 308 -13.52 1.12 3.03
CA THR A 308 -13.86 2.55 3.17
C THR A 308 -12.70 3.44 2.75
N LEU A 309 -11.47 3.13 3.18
CA LEU A 309 -10.27 3.84 2.75
C LEU A 309 -10.06 3.75 1.23
N HIS A 310 -10.24 2.56 0.67
CA HIS A 310 -10.07 2.31 -0.77
C HIS A 310 -11.02 3.18 -1.61
N GLN A 311 -12.28 3.28 -1.21
CA GLN A 311 -13.30 4.04 -1.96
C GLN A 311 -13.24 5.55 -1.72
N MET A 312 -13.06 5.97 -0.48
CA MET A 312 -13.26 7.37 -0.09
C MET A 312 -11.96 8.17 -0.09
N THR A 313 -10.85 7.51 0.22
CA THR A 313 -9.55 8.15 0.52
C THR A 313 -8.40 7.31 -0.04
N TRP A 314 -8.50 6.95 -1.33
CA TRP A 314 -7.60 6.00 -2.01
C TRP A 314 -6.12 6.21 -1.71
N LEU A 315 -5.64 7.46 -1.65
CA LEU A 315 -4.23 7.78 -1.40
C LEU A 315 -3.76 7.45 0.02
N SER A 316 -4.68 7.14 0.94
CA SER A 316 -4.40 6.61 2.29
C SER A 316 -4.63 5.11 2.42
N SER A 317 -5.10 4.45 1.36
CA SER A 317 -5.34 3.01 1.39
C SER A 317 -4.01 2.26 1.49
N PRO A 318 -3.88 1.26 2.39
CA PRO A 318 -2.70 0.39 2.41
C PRO A 318 -2.49 -0.36 1.09
N VAL A 319 -3.56 -0.66 0.35
CA VAL A 319 -3.49 -1.25 -1.00
C VAL A 319 -2.84 -0.28 -2.00
N PHE A 320 -3.16 1.02 -1.93
CA PHE A 320 -2.52 2.03 -2.78
C PHE A 320 -1.01 2.10 -2.50
N MET A 321 -0.61 2.13 -1.21
CA MET A 321 0.80 2.15 -0.82
C MET A 321 1.54 0.90 -1.32
N GLN A 322 0.95 -0.28 -1.09
CA GLN A 322 1.53 -1.55 -1.54
C GLN A 322 1.69 -1.61 -3.06
N ARG A 323 0.67 -1.24 -3.84
CA ARG A 323 0.75 -1.22 -5.31
C ARG A 323 1.83 -0.27 -5.80
N THR A 324 1.84 0.96 -5.28
CA THR A 324 2.82 1.97 -5.68
C THR A 324 4.25 1.53 -5.37
N ILE A 325 4.47 0.90 -4.22
CA ILE A 325 5.78 0.34 -3.86
C ILE A 325 6.16 -0.81 -4.79
N SER A 326 5.23 -1.72 -5.05
CA SER A 326 5.47 -2.89 -5.91
C SER A 326 5.85 -2.45 -7.32
N ASP A 327 5.14 -1.50 -7.90
CA ASP A 327 5.36 -1.00 -9.26
C ASP A 327 6.70 -0.24 -9.39
N ARG A 328 7.10 0.51 -8.35
CA ARG A 328 8.30 1.37 -8.40
C ARG A 328 9.59 0.67 -7.97
N HIS A 329 9.51 -0.31 -7.07
CA HIS A 329 10.69 -0.83 -6.36
C HIS A 329 10.90 -2.33 -6.48
N LEU A 330 9.88 -3.12 -6.80
CA LEU A 330 10.00 -4.57 -6.89
C LEU A 330 10.12 -5.01 -8.35
N LYS A 331 10.92 -6.06 -8.57
CA LYS A 331 11.25 -6.53 -9.92
C LYS A 331 10.64 -7.87 -10.27
N SER A 332 10.12 -8.59 -9.28
CA SER A 332 9.58 -9.94 -9.47
C SER A 332 8.22 -10.09 -8.80
N LEU A 333 7.40 -10.94 -9.42
CA LEU A 333 6.11 -11.36 -8.87
C LEU A 333 6.25 -11.91 -7.43
N ASP A 334 7.31 -12.66 -7.16
CA ASP A 334 7.49 -13.32 -5.86
C ASP A 334 7.80 -12.31 -4.76
N GLN A 335 8.57 -11.26 -5.06
CA GLN A 335 8.77 -10.13 -4.14
C GLN A 335 7.46 -9.37 -3.91
N THR A 336 6.67 -9.14 -4.95
CA THR A 336 5.36 -8.48 -4.83
C THR A 336 4.40 -9.31 -3.95
N ALA A 337 4.30 -10.61 -4.18
CA ALA A 337 3.49 -11.52 -3.37
C ALA A 337 3.97 -11.57 -1.91
N ALA A 338 5.29 -11.62 -1.70
CA ALA A 338 5.89 -11.56 -0.37
C ALA A 338 5.51 -10.26 0.36
N LEU A 339 5.60 -9.11 -0.32
CA LEU A 339 5.22 -7.82 0.25
C LEU A 339 3.74 -7.76 0.62
N ILE A 340 2.86 -8.23 -0.27
CA ILE A 340 1.41 -8.31 -0.04
C ILE A 340 1.13 -9.12 1.23
N LEU A 341 1.75 -10.30 1.37
CA LEU A 341 1.64 -11.13 2.56
C LEU A 341 2.18 -10.45 3.82
N GLN A 342 3.32 -9.75 3.74
CA GLN A 342 3.85 -9.03 4.90
C GLN A 342 2.91 -7.90 5.36
N TYR A 343 2.35 -7.13 4.42
CA TYR A 343 1.45 -6.01 4.77
C TYR A 343 0.07 -6.48 5.19
N GLY A 344 -0.34 -7.69 4.78
CA GLY A 344 -1.62 -8.28 5.14
C GLY A 344 -2.81 -7.56 4.54
N THR A 345 -2.65 -6.97 3.35
CA THR A 345 -3.66 -6.11 2.72
C THR A 345 -3.71 -6.36 1.22
N GLY A 346 -4.91 -6.34 0.63
CA GLY A 346 -5.05 -6.48 -0.81
C GLY A 346 -6.48 -6.35 -1.32
N HIS A 347 -6.65 -6.48 -2.64
CA HIS A 347 -7.89 -6.73 -3.33
C HIS A 347 -7.78 -8.09 -4.08
N CYS A 348 -8.66 -8.32 -5.05
CA CYS A 348 -8.72 -9.55 -5.83
C CYS A 348 -7.43 -9.83 -6.55
N GLY A 349 -6.84 -8.78 -7.13
CA GLY A 349 -5.56 -8.85 -7.82
C GLY A 349 -4.45 -9.29 -6.88
N GLU A 350 -4.37 -8.74 -5.67
CA GLU A 350 -3.33 -9.06 -4.69
C GLU A 350 -3.46 -10.49 -4.16
N HIS A 351 -4.67 -10.95 -3.85
CA HIS A 351 -4.89 -12.34 -3.46
C HIS A 351 -4.57 -13.32 -4.61
N ALA A 352 -5.03 -13.02 -5.83
CA ALA A 352 -4.72 -13.82 -7.01
C ALA A 352 -3.21 -13.82 -7.29
N THR A 353 -2.51 -12.71 -7.02
CA THR A 353 -1.06 -12.58 -7.15
C THR A 353 -0.33 -13.50 -6.18
N CYS A 354 -0.74 -13.50 -4.91
CA CYS A 354 -0.19 -14.41 -3.90
C CYS A 354 -0.46 -15.87 -4.26
N SER A 355 -1.70 -16.18 -4.65
CA SER A 355 -2.11 -17.50 -5.10
C SER A 355 -1.27 -18.01 -6.27
N PHE A 356 -1.12 -17.17 -7.30
CA PHE A 356 -0.37 -17.48 -8.51
C PHE A 356 1.11 -17.72 -8.18
N SER A 357 1.71 -16.82 -7.41
CA SER A 357 3.11 -16.93 -7.00
C SER A 357 3.38 -18.18 -6.15
N VAL A 358 2.54 -18.49 -5.17
CA VAL A 358 2.71 -19.68 -4.32
C VAL A 358 2.49 -20.96 -5.11
N LEU A 359 1.44 -21.05 -5.92
CA LEU A 359 1.18 -22.23 -6.76
C LEU A 359 2.31 -22.46 -7.77
N ARG A 360 2.90 -21.40 -8.33
CA ARG A 360 4.09 -21.51 -9.19
C ARG A 360 5.28 -22.12 -8.46
N SER A 361 5.55 -21.71 -7.22
CA SER A 361 6.63 -22.32 -6.44
C SER A 361 6.32 -23.77 -6.06
N ILE A 362 5.09 -24.09 -5.68
CA ILE A 362 4.67 -25.49 -5.44
C ILE A 362 4.90 -26.33 -6.70
N MET A 363 4.56 -25.81 -7.88
CA MET A 363 4.76 -26.49 -9.16
C MET A 363 6.23 -26.83 -9.47
N GLY A 364 7.18 -26.11 -8.88
CA GLY A 364 8.62 -26.37 -9.00
C GLY A 364 9.14 -27.47 -8.07
N GLU A 365 8.33 -27.96 -7.13
CA GLU A 365 8.76 -28.93 -6.12
C GLU A 365 8.66 -30.38 -6.64
N PRO A 366 9.62 -31.28 -6.35
CA PRO A 366 9.65 -32.63 -6.96
C PRO A 366 8.39 -33.49 -6.73
N SER A 367 7.70 -33.31 -5.61
CA SER A 367 6.53 -34.09 -5.20
C SER A 367 5.20 -33.46 -5.57
N ASN A 368 5.21 -32.36 -6.33
CA ASN A 368 4.00 -31.58 -6.56
C ASN A 368 3.07 -32.27 -7.58
N GLN A 369 1.78 -31.90 -7.53
CA GLN A 369 0.75 -32.40 -8.45
C GLN A 369 0.10 -31.26 -9.25
N VAL A 370 0.70 -30.06 -9.21
CA VAL A 370 0.26 -28.91 -9.98
C VAL A 370 0.94 -28.97 -11.35
N THR A 371 0.18 -28.93 -12.44
CA THR A 371 0.74 -29.05 -13.80
C THR A 371 0.79 -27.73 -14.55
N SER A 372 -0.02 -26.77 -14.12
CA SER A 372 -0.15 -25.47 -14.73
C SER A 372 -0.88 -24.52 -13.79
N VAL A 373 -0.61 -23.23 -13.93
CA VAL A 373 -1.22 -22.17 -13.15
C VAL A 373 -1.52 -21.02 -14.10
N ILE A 374 -2.72 -20.44 -14.03
CA ILE A 374 -3.19 -19.35 -14.89
C ILE A 374 -3.75 -18.26 -14.00
N PHE A 375 -3.11 -17.09 -14.03
CA PHE A 375 -3.67 -15.87 -13.44
C PHE A 375 -4.84 -15.43 -14.31
N SER A 376 -6.02 -15.37 -13.69
CA SER A 376 -7.28 -15.25 -14.39
C SER A 376 -8.18 -14.20 -13.72
N GLY A 377 -9.29 -13.91 -14.37
CA GLY A 377 -10.37 -13.13 -13.78
C GLY A 377 -11.67 -13.34 -14.54
N ASN A 378 -12.79 -12.97 -13.94
CA ASN A 378 -14.04 -12.96 -14.66
C ASN A 378 -14.07 -11.73 -15.58
N ALA A 379 -14.04 -11.93 -16.90
CA ALA A 379 -13.96 -10.82 -17.85
C ALA A 379 -15.15 -9.84 -17.77
N ASN A 380 -16.29 -10.28 -17.20
CA ASN A 380 -17.50 -9.47 -17.06
C ASN A 380 -17.74 -8.91 -15.64
N VAL A 381 -17.00 -9.40 -14.65
CA VAL A 381 -17.13 -9.02 -13.25
C VAL A 381 -15.71 -8.79 -12.78
N ASP A 382 -15.28 -7.53 -12.69
CA ASP A 382 -13.94 -7.07 -12.31
C ASP A 382 -13.41 -7.75 -11.04
N HIS A 383 -12.93 -8.98 -11.20
CA HIS A 383 -12.66 -9.95 -10.15
C HIS A 383 -11.58 -10.92 -10.63
N ALA A 384 -10.48 -11.00 -9.89
CA ALA A 384 -9.31 -11.81 -10.20
C ALA A 384 -9.23 -13.06 -9.30
N PHE A 385 -8.76 -14.16 -9.88
CA PHE A 385 -8.56 -15.45 -9.22
C PHE A 385 -7.53 -16.28 -10.02
N VAL A 386 -7.20 -17.48 -9.55
CA VAL A 386 -6.29 -18.38 -10.27
C VAL A 386 -6.99 -19.67 -10.66
N VAL A 387 -6.79 -20.13 -11.89
CA VAL A 387 -7.16 -21.47 -12.34
C VAL A 387 -5.89 -22.28 -12.49
N TYR A 388 -5.87 -23.52 -11.99
CA TYR A 388 -4.70 -24.39 -12.09
C TYR A 388 -5.09 -25.82 -12.45
N ASN A 389 -4.11 -26.57 -12.94
CA ASN A 389 -4.28 -27.87 -13.59
C ASN A 389 -5.21 -27.85 -14.82
N LEU A 390 -5.32 -26.68 -15.46
CA LEU A 390 -5.91 -26.53 -16.79
C LEU A 390 -4.80 -26.61 -17.84
N LYS A 391 -4.90 -27.52 -18.82
CA LYS A 391 -3.81 -27.75 -19.78
C LYS A 391 -3.52 -26.48 -20.62
N LEU A 392 -2.31 -25.93 -20.51
CA LEU A 392 -1.98 -24.61 -21.08
C LEU A 392 -2.07 -24.56 -22.62
N ASP A 393 -1.65 -25.62 -23.32
CA ASP A 393 -1.76 -25.68 -24.78
C ASP A 393 -3.22 -25.59 -25.23
N ILE A 394 -4.14 -26.24 -24.51
CA ILE A 394 -5.58 -26.16 -24.76
C ILE A 394 -6.07 -24.74 -24.49
N THR A 395 -5.71 -24.15 -23.34
CA THR A 395 -6.13 -22.77 -23.01
C THR A 395 -5.62 -21.74 -24.01
N ILE A 396 -4.37 -21.86 -24.47
CA ILE A 396 -3.79 -20.97 -25.48
C ILE A 396 -4.49 -21.18 -26.83
N ARG A 397 -4.80 -22.43 -27.22
CA ARG A 397 -5.56 -22.72 -28.44
C ARG A 397 -6.96 -22.12 -28.38
N THR A 398 -7.68 -22.27 -27.27
CA THR A 398 -9.02 -21.69 -27.14
C THR A 398 -8.96 -20.18 -27.17
N ARG A 399 -7.93 -19.54 -26.58
CA ARG A 399 -7.63 -18.10 -26.70
C ARG A 399 -7.43 -17.66 -28.17
N ILE A 400 -6.65 -18.41 -28.94
CA ILE A 400 -6.28 -18.06 -30.32
C ILE A 400 -7.41 -18.35 -31.32
N ALA A 401 -8.17 -19.44 -31.13
CA ALA A 401 -9.11 -19.95 -32.13
C ALA A 401 -10.47 -19.24 -32.16
N SER A 402 -10.74 -18.31 -31.25
CA SER A 402 -12.03 -17.61 -31.18
C SER A 402 -11.88 -16.11 -31.43
N PRO A 403 -12.51 -15.56 -32.49
CA PRO A 403 -12.43 -14.13 -32.84
C PRO A 403 -13.15 -13.20 -31.84
N THR A 404 -13.89 -13.74 -30.87
CA THR A 404 -14.50 -12.98 -29.76
C THR A 404 -13.57 -12.83 -28.55
N ASN A 405 -12.42 -13.50 -28.54
CA ASN A 405 -11.51 -13.55 -27.38
C ASN A 405 -10.65 -12.31 -27.14
N THR A 406 -10.78 -11.31 -28.01
CA THR A 406 -10.12 -10.01 -27.88
C THR A 406 -11.16 -8.89 -27.91
N ARG A 407 -12.41 -9.14 -27.51
CA ARG A 407 -13.51 -8.19 -27.70
C ARG A 407 -14.30 -7.83 -26.46
N VAL A 408 -13.91 -8.29 -25.26
CA VAL A 408 -14.61 -7.85 -24.04
C VAL A 408 -14.10 -6.46 -23.67
N PRO A 409 -14.91 -5.39 -23.84
CA PRO A 409 -14.51 -4.06 -23.43
C PRO A 409 -14.43 -4.09 -21.90
N LYS A 410 -13.30 -3.65 -21.34
CA LYS A 410 -13.19 -3.46 -19.90
C LYS A 410 -14.23 -2.41 -19.51
N LYS A 411 -15.20 -2.79 -18.67
CA LYS A 411 -16.40 -2.00 -18.32
C LYS A 411 -16.09 -0.58 -17.82
N HIS A 412 -14.83 -0.31 -17.45
CA HIS A 412 -14.33 0.95 -16.90
C HIS A 412 -12.99 1.43 -17.50
N ALA A 413 -12.55 0.93 -18.66
CA ALA A 413 -11.33 1.42 -19.28
C ALA A 413 -11.57 2.18 -20.59
N PRO A 414 -10.57 2.93 -21.06
CA PRO A 414 -10.58 3.51 -22.39
C PRO A 414 -11.00 2.47 -23.45
N ALA A 415 -11.71 2.91 -24.49
CA ALA A 415 -12.34 2.04 -25.49
C ALA A 415 -11.36 1.15 -26.30
N ASP A 416 -10.05 1.32 -26.08
CA ASP A 416 -8.92 0.66 -26.69
C ASP A 416 -8.20 -0.35 -25.77
N GLU A 417 -8.53 -0.44 -24.47
CA GLU A 417 -8.01 -1.49 -23.58
C GLU A 417 -8.83 -2.79 -23.73
N VAL A 418 -8.22 -3.78 -24.37
CA VAL A 418 -8.78 -5.12 -24.57
C VAL A 418 -8.10 -6.12 -23.63
N TYR A 419 -8.89 -6.94 -22.92
CA TYR A 419 -8.35 -8.14 -22.27
C TYR A 419 -8.25 -9.30 -23.26
N GLU A 420 -7.14 -10.03 -23.21
CA GLU A 420 -7.10 -11.37 -23.76
C GLU A 420 -7.97 -12.28 -22.89
N VAL A 421 -8.87 -13.04 -23.51
CA VAL A 421 -9.71 -14.01 -22.80
C VAL A 421 -9.61 -15.41 -23.40
N PHE A 422 -9.90 -16.43 -22.60
CA PHE A 422 -10.07 -17.80 -23.08
C PHE A 422 -11.46 -18.33 -22.68
N ASN A 423 -12.00 -19.24 -23.50
CA ASN A 423 -13.26 -19.90 -23.19
C ASN A 423 -13.03 -21.07 -22.23
N LEU A 424 -13.53 -20.97 -21.00
CA LEU A 424 -13.41 -22.00 -19.97
C LEU A 424 -14.19 -23.27 -20.35
N ARG A 425 -15.36 -23.15 -20.98
CA ARG A 425 -16.17 -24.30 -21.41
C ARG A 425 -15.40 -25.14 -22.42
N ASP A 426 -14.84 -24.51 -23.44
CA ASP A 426 -14.08 -25.21 -24.49
C ASP A 426 -12.80 -25.83 -23.92
N ALA A 427 -12.13 -25.11 -23.01
CA ALA A 427 -10.92 -25.62 -22.36
C ALA A 427 -11.22 -26.86 -21.51
N LEU A 428 -12.31 -26.85 -20.74
CA LEU A 428 -12.74 -28.01 -19.94
C LEU A 428 -13.23 -29.17 -20.80
N ALA A 429 -13.91 -28.90 -21.92
CA ALA A 429 -14.38 -29.94 -22.84
C ALA A 429 -13.22 -30.67 -23.55
N ALA A 430 -12.13 -29.94 -23.86
CA ALA A 430 -10.94 -30.49 -24.51
C ALA A 430 -9.92 -31.09 -23.52
N GLN A 431 -10.02 -30.76 -22.23
CA GLN A 431 -9.12 -31.24 -21.19
C GLN A 431 -9.29 -32.77 -20.98
N PRO A 432 -8.19 -33.52 -20.77
CA PRO A 432 -8.26 -34.91 -20.28
C PRO A 432 -9.11 -35.03 -19.00
N LEU A 433 -9.52 -36.25 -18.62
CA LEU A 433 -10.35 -36.55 -17.43
C LEU A 433 -9.75 -36.12 -16.05
N LYS A 434 -8.72 -35.27 -16.03
CA LYS A 434 -8.16 -34.67 -14.82
C LYS A 434 -8.92 -33.38 -14.47
N PRO A 435 -9.34 -33.21 -13.21
CA PRO A 435 -10.00 -31.98 -12.76
C PRO A 435 -9.03 -30.78 -12.79
N ALA A 436 -9.57 -29.63 -13.19
CA ALA A 436 -8.96 -28.32 -12.98
C ALA A 436 -9.59 -27.66 -11.75
N PHE A 437 -8.83 -26.78 -11.10
CA PHE A 437 -9.19 -26.22 -9.81
C PHE A 437 -9.08 -24.70 -9.82
N VAL A 438 -9.76 -24.07 -8.87
CA VAL A 438 -9.85 -22.61 -8.74
C VAL A 438 -9.38 -22.20 -7.36
N MET A 439 -8.52 -21.19 -7.32
CA MET A 439 -8.14 -20.45 -6.12
C MET A 439 -8.79 -19.07 -6.20
N ASP A 440 -10.01 -18.96 -5.66
CA ASP A 440 -10.81 -17.73 -5.67
C ASP A 440 -10.86 -17.10 -4.27
N PRO A 441 -10.42 -15.85 -4.10
CA PRO A 441 -10.42 -15.17 -2.80
C PRO A 441 -11.80 -14.67 -2.30
N TYR A 442 -12.86 -14.66 -3.13
CA TYR A 442 -14.12 -13.95 -2.81
C TYR A 442 -15.31 -14.83 -2.51
N LEU A 443 -15.22 -16.12 -2.79
CA LEU A 443 -16.36 -16.97 -2.54
C LEU A 443 -16.41 -17.29 -1.04
N ASP A 444 -17.50 -16.88 -0.40
CA ASP A 444 -17.97 -17.43 0.88
C ASP A 444 -17.67 -18.94 0.90
N LYS A 445 -17.15 -19.46 2.02
CA LYS A 445 -16.81 -20.89 2.16
C LYS A 445 -17.97 -21.80 1.74
N THR A 446 -19.21 -21.34 1.92
CA THR A 446 -20.45 -22.04 1.52
C THR A 446 -20.80 -21.92 0.02
N VAL A 447 -20.21 -20.95 -0.68
CA VAL A 447 -20.43 -20.67 -2.12
C VAL A 447 -19.22 -21.06 -2.98
N MET A 448 -18.10 -21.41 -2.34
CA MET A 448 -16.84 -21.79 -2.98
C MET A 448 -17.04 -22.85 -4.09
N LYS A 449 -16.34 -22.64 -5.20
CA LYS A 449 -16.30 -23.52 -6.35
C LYS A 449 -14.84 -23.98 -6.53
N PRO A 450 -14.36 -24.96 -5.74
CA PRO A 450 -12.95 -25.36 -5.73
C PRO A 450 -12.53 -25.98 -7.07
N ARG A 451 -13.49 -26.45 -7.88
CA ARG A 451 -13.26 -26.98 -9.22
C ARG A 451 -13.70 -26.00 -10.31
N ALA A 452 -13.02 -26.07 -11.45
CA ALA A 452 -13.29 -25.18 -12.58
C ALA A 452 -14.64 -25.45 -13.27
N ASP A 453 -15.13 -26.69 -13.25
CA ASP A 453 -16.48 -27.05 -13.71
C ASP A 453 -17.57 -26.45 -12.81
N ASP A 454 -17.38 -26.51 -11.49
CA ASP A 454 -18.26 -25.84 -10.53
C ASP A 454 -18.29 -24.32 -10.74
N LEU A 455 -17.14 -23.72 -11.04
CA LEU A 455 -17.05 -22.30 -11.40
C LEU A 455 -17.82 -22.02 -12.69
N LEU A 456 -17.62 -22.81 -13.74
CA LEU A 456 -18.33 -22.66 -15.01
C LEU A 456 -19.86 -22.72 -14.82
N VAL A 457 -20.35 -23.65 -14.00
CA VAL A 457 -21.79 -23.75 -13.68
C VAL A 457 -22.28 -22.50 -12.95
N ALA A 458 -21.53 -22.01 -11.96
CA ALA A 458 -21.90 -20.82 -11.19
C ALA A 458 -21.91 -19.55 -12.07
N LEU A 459 -20.91 -19.42 -12.94
CA LEU A 459 -20.81 -18.36 -13.94
C LEU A 459 -22.02 -18.39 -14.90
N ASN A 460 -22.48 -19.57 -15.29
CA ASN A 460 -23.62 -19.80 -16.16
C ASN A 460 -25.01 -19.82 -15.48
N SER A 461 -25.12 -19.34 -14.24
CA SER A 461 -26.42 -19.30 -13.56
C SER A 461 -27.49 -18.54 -14.37
N PRO A 462 -28.78 -18.93 -14.28
CA PRO A 462 -29.87 -18.26 -15.00
C PRO A 462 -29.88 -16.74 -14.79
N LYS A 463 -29.56 -16.28 -13.58
CA LYS A 463 -29.44 -14.86 -13.22
C LYS A 463 -28.43 -14.12 -14.10
N ARG A 464 -27.24 -14.70 -14.34
CA ARG A 464 -26.17 -14.07 -15.13
C ARG A 464 -26.44 -14.16 -16.63
N LYS A 465 -27.01 -15.28 -17.10
CA LYS A 465 -27.46 -15.44 -18.49
C LYS A 465 -28.53 -14.41 -18.88
N ASN A 466 -29.50 -14.16 -17.99
CA ASN A 466 -30.53 -13.15 -18.20
C ASN A 466 -29.95 -11.72 -18.27
N ALA A 467 -28.80 -11.48 -17.64
CA ALA A 467 -28.07 -10.21 -17.72
C ALA A 467 -27.19 -10.09 -18.98
N ARG A 468 -27.24 -11.05 -19.91
CA ARG A 468 -26.44 -11.10 -21.15
C ARG A 468 -24.92 -10.96 -20.92
N GLN A 469 -24.43 -11.41 -19.76
CA GLN A 469 -23.00 -11.46 -19.49
C GLN A 469 -22.42 -12.72 -20.15
N ASP A 470 -21.31 -12.57 -20.88
CA ASP A 470 -20.68 -13.69 -21.58
C ASP A 470 -19.76 -14.47 -20.64
N THR A 471 -20.37 -15.26 -19.77
CA THR A 471 -19.72 -15.78 -18.55
C THR A 471 -18.80 -16.98 -18.78
N ASP A 472 -18.68 -17.45 -20.01
CA ASP A 472 -17.77 -18.53 -20.38
C ASP A 472 -16.32 -18.04 -20.59
N PHE A 473 -16.14 -16.73 -20.77
CA PHE A 473 -14.84 -16.12 -21.02
C PHE A 473 -14.16 -15.63 -19.74
N LEU A 474 -12.93 -16.10 -19.54
CA LEU A 474 -12.06 -15.69 -18.45
C LEU A 474 -10.87 -14.89 -18.96
N ALA A 475 -10.49 -13.84 -18.23
CA ALA A 475 -9.30 -13.05 -18.53
C ALA A 475 -8.04 -13.93 -18.45
N TYR A 476 -7.11 -13.72 -19.38
CA TYR A 476 -5.83 -14.40 -19.45
C TYR A 476 -4.73 -13.41 -19.06
N GLY A 477 -4.45 -13.31 -17.75
CA GLY A 477 -3.55 -12.29 -17.21
C GLY A 477 -2.08 -12.74 -17.05
N GLY A 478 -1.84 -14.06 -17.05
CA GLY A 478 -0.51 -14.65 -16.91
C GLY A 478 -0.60 -16.15 -16.69
N TYR A 479 0.50 -16.89 -16.88
CA TYR A 479 0.49 -18.34 -16.79
C TYR A 479 1.86 -18.94 -16.50
N HIS A 480 1.88 -20.20 -16.04
CA HIS A 480 3.10 -20.95 -15.73
C HIS A 480 2.84 -22.47 -15.84
N PRO A 481 3.78 -23.28 -16.36
CA PRO A 481 5.07 -22.89 -16.95
C PRO A 481 4.89 -22.05 -18.23
N PRO A 482 5.93 -21.32 -18.70
CA PRO A 482 5.89 -20.75 -20.05
C PRO A 482 5.62 -21.88 -21.07
N PRO A 483 4.94 -21.61 -22.21
CA PRO A 483 4.60 -22.64 -23.16
C PRO A 483 5.90 -23.13 -23.78
N GLU A 484 5.95 -24.40 -24.17
CA GLU A 484 7.05 -24.82 -25.04
C GLU A 484 7.04 -23.98 -26.33
N PRO A 485 8.21 -23.66 -26.92
CA PRO A 485 8.34 -22.76 -28.08
C PRO A 485 7.45 -23.11 -29.28
N THR A 486 6.96 -24.36 -29.34
CA THR A 486 6.06 -24.85 -30.39
C THR A 486 4.70 -24.14 -30.45
N MET A 487 4.27 -23.46 -29.38
CA MET A 487 2.98 -22.76 -29.29
C MET A 487 3.08 -21.22 -29.40
N GLU A 488 4.21 -20.62 -29.02
CA GLU A 488 4.49 -19.18 -29.28
C GLU A 488 4.61 -18.87 -30.78
N ASP A 489 4.95 -19.90 -31.55
CA ASP A 489 5.26 -19.84 -32.97
C ASP A 489 4.04 -19.73 -33.89
N ILE A 490 2.86 -19.35 -33.40
CA ILE A 490 1.70 -19.05 -34.27
C ILE A 490 1.34 -17.57 -34.16
N THR A 491 1.43 -16.96 -32.98
CA THR A 491 1.04 -15.55 -32.81
C THR A 491 2.04 -14.57 -33.42
N SER A 492 3.32 -14.95 -33.54
CA SER A 492 4.38 -14.22 -34.24
C SER A 492 4.34 -14.40 -35.77
N LEU A 493 3.60 -15.39 -36.27
CA LEU A 493 3.51 -15.70 -37.70
C LEU A 493 2.49 -14.81 -38.44
N PRO A 494 2.70 -14.56 -39.74
CA PRO A 494 1.71 -13.91 -40.60
C PRO A 494 0.36 -14.66 -40.58
N ALA A 495 -0.75 -13.91 -40.60
CA ALA A 495 -2.11 -14.44 -40.45
C ALA A 495 -2.44 -15.62 -41.40
N ALA A 496 -1.88 -15.62 -42.62
CA ALA A 496 -2.06 -16.70 -43.58
C ALA A 496 -1.48 -18.05 -43.09
N ASP A 497 -0.37 -18.04 -42.37
CA ASP A 497 0.27 -19.25 -41.84
C ASP A 497 -0.38 -19.72 -40.54
N ARG A 498 -0.96 -18.78 -39.78
CA ARG A 498 -1.81 -19.11 -38.62
C ARG A 498 -3.06 -19.88 -39.04
N ARG A 499 -3.73 -19.43 -40.10
CA ARG A 499 -4.93 -20.06 -40.68
C ARG A 499 -4.73 -21.48 -41.18
N LYS A 500 -3.51 -21.80 -41.63
CA LYS A 500 -3.15 -23.16 -42.06
C LYS A 500 -3.00 -24.13 -40.89
N ARG A 501 -2.57 -23.63 -39.73
CA ARG A 501 -2.31 -24.45 -38.53
C ARG A 501 -3.52 -24.52 -37.59
N VAL A 502 -4.34 -23.47 -37.56
CA VAL A 502 -5.56 -23.40 -36.76
C VAL A 502 -6.67 -22.81 -37.63
N LYS A 503 -7.74 -23.59 -37.85
CA LYS A 503 -8.78 -23.34 -38.87
C LYS A 503 -9.53 -22.00 -38.72
N ASN A 504 -9.38 -21.30 -37.59
CA ASN A 504 -10.16 -20.13 -37.19
C ASN A 504 -9.33 -18.91 -36.73
N VAL A 505 -8.08 -18.73 -37.20
CA VAL A 505 -7.16 -17.62 -36.80
C VAL A 505 -7.05 -16.50 -37.82
#